data_AF-A0A1G4NT93-F1
#
_entry.id   AF-A0A1G4NT93-F1
#
_cell.length_a   1.000
_cell.length_b   1.000
_cell.length_c   1.000
_cell.angle_alpha   90.00
_cell.angle_beta   90.00
_cell.angle_gamma   90.00
#
_symmetry.space_group_name_H-M   'P 1'
#
loop_
_entity.id
_entity.type
_entity.pdbx_description
1 polymer ?
#
loop_
_entity_poly.entity_id
_entity_poly.type
_entity_poly.pdbx_seq_one_letter_code
_entity_poly.pdbx_strand_id
1 'polypeptide(L)' 'MYNFWQNISKFPTFFISVLTGFFLITLYPIFQLLKKQKITIFIISIILLLLYITLKAMLGYA' A
#
# COMPACT_ATOMS: atom_id res chain seq x y z
N MET A 1 40.15 2.07 5.24
CA MET A 1 39.08 1.55 4.33
C MET A 1 38.00 0.72 5.04
N TYR A 2 38.29 0.04 6.14
CA TYR A 2 37.29 -0.76 6.90
C TYR A 2 36.05 0.05 7.33
N ASN A 3 36.25 1.26 7.86
CA ASN A 3 35.14 2.12 8.31
C ASN A 3 34.21 2.58 7.17
N PHE A 4 34.72 2.70 5.94
CA PHE A 4 33.92 3.11 4.78
C PHE A 4 32.93 2.02 4.39
N TRP A 5 33.42 0.79 4.26
CA TRP A 5 32.58 -0.39 3.96
C TRP A 5 31.58 -0.68 5.07
N GLN A 6 31.95 -0.44 6.33
CA GLN A 6 31.07 -0.60 7.48
C GLN A 6 29.92 0.43 7.53
N ASN A 7 30.12 1.62 6.97
CA ASN A 7 29.06 2.62 6.84
C ASN A 7 28.13 2.31 5.65
N ILE A 8 28.69 1.84 4.54
CA ILE A 8 27.90 1.42 3.37
C ILE A 8 26.97 0.26 3.72
N SER A 9 27.41 -0.71 4.52
CA SER A 9 26.56 -1.83 4.92
C SER A 9 25.43 -1.43 5.88
N LYS A 10 25.57 -0.32 6.62
CA LYS A 10 24.52 0.22 7.52
C LYS A 10 23.48 1.05 6.77
N PHE A 11 23.83 1.61 5.63
CA PHE A 11 22.95 2.48 4.85
C PHE A 11 21.65 1.80 4.40
N PRO A 12 21.64 0.54 3.90
CA PRO A 12 20.40 -0.17 3.57
C PRO A 12 19.43 -0.27 4.75
N THR A 13 19.93 -0.61 5.93
CA THR A 13 19.10 -0.74 7.14
C THR A 13 18.50 0.61 7.54
N PHE A 14 19.29 1.69 7.46
CA PHE A 14 18.80 3.05 7.68
C PHE A 14 17.71 3.42 6.67
N PHE A 15 17.95 3.19 5.38
CA PHE A 15 17.03 3.53 4.30
C PHE A 15 15.69 2.79 4.45
N ILE A 16 15.73 1.48 4.72
CA ILE A 16 14.53 0.69 4.97
C ILE A 16 13.79 1.19 6.22
N SER A 17 14.50 1.55 7.28
CA SER A 17 13.89 2.05 8.52
C SER A 17 13.19 3.40 8.31
N VAL A 18 13.80 4.31 7.55
CA VAL A 18 13.20 5.61 7.21
C VAL A 18 11.99 5.42 6.30
N LEU A 19 12.09 4.57 5.27
CA LEU A 19 10.97 4.30 4.38
C LEU A 19 9.80 3.67 5.13
N THR A 20 10.05 2.65 5.94
CA THR A 20 8.99 2.01 6.73
C THR A 20 8.33 3.00 7.69
N GLY A 21 9.10 3.80 8.43
CA GLY A 21 8.54 4.86 9.29
C GLY A 21 7.72 5.88 8.50
N PHE A 22 8.23 6.35 7.37
CA PHE A 22 7.53 7.27 6.48
C PHE A 22 6.20 6.71 5.99
N PHE A 23 6.18 5.48 5.46
CA PHE A 23 4.96 4.85 4.97
C PHE A 23 3.97 4.59 6.09
N LEU A 24 4.41 4.15 7.27
CA LEU A 24 3.52 3.92 8.41
C LEU A 24 2.80 5.20 8.84
N ILE A 25 3.53 6.32 8.92
CA ILE A 25 2.95 7.61 9.34
C ILE A 25 2.04 8.18 8.24
N THR A 26 2.50 8.19 6.99
CA THR A 26 1.74 8.76 5.87
C THR A 26 0.50 7.95 5.52
N LEU A 27 0.54 6.63 5.66
CA LEU A 27 -0.61 5.74 5.40
C LEU A 27 -1.54 5.58 6.62
N TYR A 28 -1.14 6.04 7.81
CA TYR A 28 -1.97 6.00 9.02
C TYR A 28 -3.42 6.50 8.82
N PRO A 29 -3.67 7.69 8.24
CA PRO A 29 -5.03 8.17 8.00
C PRO A 29 -5.82 7.25 7.05
N ILE A 30 -5.17 6.61 6.09
CA ILE A 30 -5.79 5.64 5.18
C ILE A 30 -6.25 4.41 5.96
N PHE A 31 -5.41 3.89 6.87
CA PHE A 31 -5.82 2.80 7.77
C PHE A 31 -6.95 3.22 8.71
N GLN A 32 -7.02 4.48 9.11
CA GLN A 32 -8.11 5.00 9.94
C GLN A 32 -9.43 5.08 9.17
N LEU A 33 -9.40 5.46 7.89
CA LEU A 33 -10.55 5.44 6.99
C LEU A 33 -11.08 4.01 6.79
N LEU A 34 -10.19 3.01 6.69
CA LEU A 34 -10.55 1.59 6.57
C LEU A 34 -11.18 0.99 7.84
N LYS A 35 -11.08 1.65 9.01
CA LYS A 35 -11.80 1.23 10.23
C LYS A 35 -13.25 1.71 10.25
N LYS A 36 -13.60 2.71 9.43
CA LYS A 36 -14.97 3.22 9.35
C LYS A 36 -15.80 2.28 8.49
N GLN A 37 -16.55 1.38 9.11
CA GLN A 37 -17.35 0.33 8.44
C GLN A 37 -18.08 0.81 7.18
N LYS A 38 -18.75 1.97 7.22
CA LYS A 38 -19.45 2.54 6.06
C LYS A 38 -18.52 2.86 4.88
N ILE A 39 -17.35 3.45 5.15
CA ILE A 39 -16.36 3.81 4.12
C ILE A 39 -15.71 2.55 3.56
N THR A 40 -15.39 1.59 4.43
CA THR A 40 -14.81 0.30 4.03
C THR A 40 -15.74 -0.49 3.12
N ILE A 41 -17.03 -0.58 3.47
CA ILE A 41 -18.05 -1.23 2.65
C ILE A 41 -18.17 -0.52 1.29
N PHE A 42 -18.18 0.82 1.28
CA PHE A 42 -18.23 1.59 0.04
C PHE A 42 -17.04 1.31 -0.89
N ILE A 43 -15.81 1.30 -0.34
CA ILE A 43 -14.59 0.99 -1.09
C ILE A 43 -14.61 -0.46 -1.60
N ILE A 44 -15.02 -1.42 -0.79
CA ILE A 44 -15.10 -2.83 -1.23
C ILE A 44 -16.13 -2.98 -2.37
N SER A 45 -17.27 -2.29 -2.26
CA SER A 45 -18.30 -2.31 -3.30
C SER A 45 -17.80 -1.73 -4.63
N ILE A 46 -17.02 -0.63 -4.60
CA ILE A 46 -16.45 -0.05 -5.82
C ILE A 46 -15.46 -1.01 -6.48
N ILE A 47 -14.63 -1.70 -5.69
CA ILE A 47 -13.63 -2.65 -6.18
C ILE A 47 -14.33 -3.86 -6.82
N LEU A 48 -15.36 -4.40 -6.17
CA LEU A 48 -16.14 -5.51 -6.71
C LEU A 48 -16.88 -5.13 -8.00
N LEU A 49 -17.41 -3.91 -8.08
CA LEU A 49 -18.06 -3.41 -9.29
C LEU A 49 -17.06 -3.30 -10.45
N LEU A 50 -15.88 -2.72 -10.21
CA LEU A 50 -14.81 -2.63 -11.21
C LEU A 50 -14.33 -4.01 -11.66
N LEU A 51 -14.15 -4.93 -10.71
CA LEU A 51 -13.81 -6.32 -11.00
C LEU A 51 -14.87 -6.96 -11.89
N TYR A 52 -16.15 -6.81 -11.54
CA TYR A 52 -17.27 -7.33 -12.31
C TYR A 52 -17.29 -6.78 -13.74
N ILE A 53 -17.15 -5.46 -13.90
CA ILE A 53 -17.09 -4.81 -15.22
C ILE A 53 -15.91 -5.36 -16.03
N THR A 54 -14.74 -5.50 -15.40
CA THR A 54 -13.54 -6.03 -16.05
C THR A 54 -13.77 -7.46 -16.53
N LEU A 55 -14.29 -8.32 -15.67
CA LEU A 55 -14.60 -9.72 -16.02
C LEU A 55 -15.67 -9.80 -17.11
N LYS A 56 -16.73 -8.98 -17.01
CA LYS A 56 -17.79 -8.88 -18.03
C LYS A 56 -17.19 -8.52 -19.40
N ALA A 57 -16.30 -7.52 -19.44
CA ALA A 57 -15.61 -7.10 -20.65
C ALA A 57 -14.69 -8.20 -21.22
N MET A 58 -13.96 -8.91 -20.37
CA MET A 58 -13.08 -10.01 -20.80
C MET A 58 -13.84 -11.21 -21.35
N LEU A 59 -15.03 -11.49 -20.81
CA LEU A 59 -15.86 -12.63 -21.20
C LEU A 59 -16.77 -12.33 -22.41
N GLY A 60 -16.78 -11.09 -22.91
CA GLY A 60 -17.59 -10.70 -24.07
C GLY A 60 -19.10 -10.68 -23.80
N TYR A 61 -19.51 -10.70 -22.54
CA TYR A 61 -20.92 -10.51 -22.18
C TYR A 61 -21.24 -9.01 -22.34
N ALA A 62 -22.01 -8.64 -23.37
CA ALA A 62 -22.52 -7.27 -23.56
C ALA A 62 -23.67 -6.98 -22.59
#